data_AF-A0A7J3D707-F1
#
_entry.id   AF-A0A7J3D707-F1
#
_cell.length_a   1.000
_cell.length_b   1.000
_cell.length_c   1.000
_cell.angle_alpha   90.00
_cell.angle_beta   90.00
_cell.angle_gamma   90.00
#
_symmetry.space_group_name_H-M   'P 1'
#
loop_
_entity.id
_entity.type
_entity.pdbx_description
1 polymer ?
#
loop_
_entity_poly.entity_id
_entity_poly.type
_entity_poly.pdbx_seq_one_letter_code
_entity_poly.pdbx_strand_id
1 'polypeptide(L)'
;MLCHMNGIMFYPLLEEAGDFINSSVRGKKLIICIGLFSVEYLGRSSSNLGLGERVLMVKEDGSVLVHRRVGYEPVNWQPAGCIIRCGVRDGKLLLLSERRRPKEFLKVVFDKVYLITSTSLVDEARFEIGPVENEFYDLLMAHPEYIEEGLRIVSRQKSMPSGIPDFTGKDSKGNYVIIEVKRSMAGVDSVKQLDRYMKSQRGHFRGILCAPSITKSALLILKKKGYDFRRLNLKALSSLVAFKPYEETLDRHLEEGGS
;
A
#
# COMPACT_ATOMS: atom_id res chain seq x y z
N MET A 1 35.17 -22.55 -15.41
CA MET A 1 35.80 -21.66 -14.41
C MET A 1 34.68 -20.91 -13.70
N LEU A 2 34.07 -21.52 -12.68
CA LEU A 2 32.95 -20.93 -11.94
C LEU A 2 33.53 -20.00 -10.88
N CYS A 3 33.25 -18.70 -11.02
CA CYS A 3 33.67 -17.69 -10.07
C CYS A 3 32.77 -17.80 -8.83
N HIS A 4 33.23 -18.50 -7.79
CA HIS A 4 32.65 -18.40 -6.46
C HIS A 4 33.05 -17.07 -5.85
N MET A 5 32.29 -16.01 -6.16
CA MET A 5 32.28 -14.81 -5.33
C MET A 5 31.37 -15.07 -4.14
N ASN A 6 31.82 -14.73 -2.93
CA ASN A 6 31.08 -14.94 -1.67
C ASN A 6 29.61 -14.52 -1.82
N GLY A 7 28.71 -15.51 -1.89
CA GLY A 7 27.26 -15.31 -1.93
C GLY A 7 26.58 -15.33 -3.31
N ILE A 8 27.27 -15.58 -4.43
CA ILE A 8 26.64 -15.67 -5.77
C ILE A 8 27.15 -16.88 -6.56
N MET A 9 26.26 -17.56 -7.29
CA MET A 9 26.60 -18.60 -8.26
C MET A 9 25.85 -18.38 -9.59
N PHE A 10 26.57 -18.53 -10.71
CA PHE A 10 26.02 -18.48 -12.06
C PHE A 10 25.99 -19.89 -12.65
N TYR A 11 24.86 -20.27 -13.24
CA TYR A 11 24.62 -21.58 -13.84
C TYR A 11 25.14 -22.76 -12.98
N PRO A 12 24.84 -22.81 -11.67
CA PRO A 12 25.32 -23.87 -10.81
C PRO A 12 24.72 -25.22 -11.17
N LEU A 13 25.40 -26.30 -10.77
CA LEU A 13 24.76 -27.61 -10.75
C LEU A 13 23.59 -27.59 -9.76
N LEU A 14 22.54 -28.37 -10.03
CA LEU A 14 21.34 -28.38 -9.20
C LEU A 14 21.61 -28.81 -7.75
N GLU A 15 22.57 -29.72 -7.54
CA GLU A 15 22.98 -30.12 -6.18
C GLU A 15 23.66 -28.98 -5.43
N GLU A 16 24.62 -28.29 -6.09
CA GLU A 16 25.31 -27.13 -5.51
C GLU A 16 24.31 -26.02 -5.16
N ALA A 17 23.34 -25.76 -6.04
CA ALA A 17 22.27 -24.81 -5.77
C ALA A 17 21.39 -25.23 -4.59
N GLY A 18 21.09 -26.53 -4.45
CA GLY A 18 20.35 -27.07 -3.31
C GLY A 18 21.08 -26.89 -1.98
N ASP A 19 22.38 -27.19 -1.94
CA ASP A 19 23.22 -26.98 -0.76
C ASP A 19 23.36 -25.49 -0.41
N PHE A 20 23.48 -24.64 -1.43
CA PHE A 20 23.51 -23.20 -1.29
C PHE A 20 22.20 -22.66 -0.70
N ILE A 21 21.03 -23.13 -1.18
CA ILE A 21 19.72 -22.76 -0.61
C ILE A 21 19.63 -23.23 0.84
N ASN A 22 19.95 -24.48 1.12
CA ASN A 22 19.83 -25.07 2.46
C ASN A 22 20.70 -24.35 3.49
N SER A 23 21.94 -24.01 3.13
CA SER A 23 22.83 -23.21 4.01
C SER A 23 22.32 -21.79 4.22
N SER A 24 21.80 -21.15 3.17
CA SER A 24 21.24 -19.80 3.23
C SER A 24 19.96 -19.70 4.06
N VAL A 25 19.05 -20.69 3.94
CA VAL A 25 17.84 -20.80 4.77
C VAL A 25 18.21 -20.99 6.24
N ARG A 26 19.18 -21.86 6.56
CA ARG A 26 19.66 -22.03 7.95
C ARG A 26 20.26 -20.74 8.51
N GLY A 27 20.97 -19.99 7.68
CA GLY A 27 21.54 -18.69 8.02
C GLY A 27 20.53 -17.54 8.06
N LYS A 28 19.23 -17.79 7.83
CA LYS A 28 18.17 -16.76 7.71
C LYS A 28 18.56 -15.62 6.78
N LYS A 29 19.12 -15.95 5.61
CA LYS A 29 19.53 -14.97 4.61
C LYS A 29 18.45 -14.79 3.54
N LEU A 30 18.42 -13.61 2.93
CA LEU A 30 17.72 -13.41 1.67
C LEU A 30 18.32 -14.34 0.62
N ILE A 31 17.48 -14.94 -0.22
CA ILE A 31 17.88 -15.69 -1.40
C ILE A 31 17.12 -15.14 -2.60
N ILE A 32 17.82 -14.88 -3.69
CA ILE A 32 17.21 -14.58 -4.99
C ILE A 32 17.75 -15.61 -5.99
N CYS A 33 16.84 -16.27 -6.69
CA CYS A 33 17.15 -17.27 -7.70
C CYS A 33 16.43 -16.94 -9.01
N ILE A 34 17.16 -16.96 -10.12
CA ILE A 34 16.63 -16.81 -11.47
C ILE A 34 16.84 -18.15 -12.17
N GLY A 35 15.77 -18.71 -12.75
CA GLY A 35 15.88 -20.01 -13.40
C GLY A 35 14.63 -20.41 -14.16
N LEU A 36 14.70 -21.59 -14.76
CA LEU A 36 13.62 -22.26 -15.45
C LEU A 36 12.99 -23.28 -14.49
N PHE A 37 11.75 -23.01 -14.07
CA PHE A 37 11.08 -23.87 -13.08
C PHE A 37 9.56 -23.87 -13.25
N SER A 38 8.90 -24.86 -12.67
CA SER A 38 7.45 -24.91 -12.49
C SER A 38 7.08 -24.68 -11.03
N VAL A 39 5.81 -24.34 -10.79
CA VAL A 39 5.29 -24.09 -9.44
C VAL A 39 3.95 -24.79 -9.26
N GLU A 40 3.81 -25.49 -8.15
CA GLU A 40 2.55 -26.10 -7.70
C GLU A 40 2.19 -25.51 -6.33
N TYR A 41 0.97 -25.04 -6.18
CA TYR A 41 0.44 -24.56 -4.91
C TYR A 41 -0.79 -25.36 -4.51
N LEU A 42 -0.83 -25.74 -3.24
CA LEU A 42 -1.95 -26.44 -2.61
C LEU A 42 -2.24 -25.81 -1.25
N GLY A 43 -3.44 -25.28 -1.07
CA GLY A 43 -3.85 -24.62 0.17
C GLY A 43 -5.33 -24.29 0.15
N ARG A 44 -5.66 -23.02 0.45
CA ARG A 44 -7.04 -22.50 0.35
C ARG A 44 -7.60 -22.54 -1.08
N SER A 45 -6.71 -22.52 -2.06
CA SER A 45 -6.97 -22.82 -3.46
C SER A 45 -5.90 -23.78 -3.96
N SER A 46 -6.01 -24.20 -5.21
CA SER A 46 -4.92 -24.91 -5.90
C SER A 46 -4.55 -24.14 -7.17
N SER A 47 -3.27 -24.14 -7.50
CA SER A 47 -2.79 -23.58 -8.76
C SER A 47 -1.60 -24.37 -9.27
N ASN A 48 -1.51 -24.52 -10.59
CA ASN A 48 -0.35 -25.06 -11.27
C ASN A 48 0.16 -24.01 -12.26
N LEU A 49 1.46 -23.75 -12.22
CA LEU A 49 2.16 -22.86 -13.12
C LEU A 49 3.26 -23.66 -13.81
N GLY A 50 3.07 -23.90 -15.10
CA GLY A 50 3.98 -24.69 -15.93
C GLY A 50 5.39 -24.10 -16.04
N LEU A 51 6.27 -24.87 -16.69
CA LEU A 51 7.68 -24.53 -16.87
C LEU A 51 7.87 -23.14 -17.49
N GLY A 52 8.78 -22.34 -16.94
CA GLY A 52 9.08 -21.01 -17.46
C GLY A 52 10.15 -20.28 -16.65
N GLU A 53 10.75 -19.27 -17.26
CA GLU A 53 11.83 -18.48 -16.66
C GLU A 53 11.26 -17.42 -15.72
N ARG A 54 11.68 -17.47 -14.46
CA ARG A 54 11.09 -16.68 -13.37
C ARG A 54 12.12 -16.33 -12.32
N VAL A 55 11.74 -15.40 -11.45
CA VAL A 55 12.51 -15.04 -10.26
C VAL A 55 11.82 -15.66 -9.05
N LEU A 56 12.57 -16.41 -8.24
CA LEU A 56 12.19 -16.86 -6.91
C LEU A 56 12.94 -15.99 -5.89
N MET A 57 12.22 -15.48 -4.89
CA MET A 57 12.78 -14.79 -3.73
C MET A 57 12.36 -15.52 -2.46
N VAL A 58 13.31 -15.78 -1.57
CA VAL A 58 13.08 -16.28 -0.21
C VAL A 58 13.63 -15.23 0.74
N LYS A 59 12.75 -14.62 1.55
CA LYS A 59 13.13 -13.60 2.52
C LYS A 59 13.63 -14.24 3.84
N GLU A 60 14.30 -13.43 4.64
CA GLU A 60 14.89 -13.84 5.93
C GLU A 60 13.83 -14.32 6.95
N ASP A 61 12.60 -13.82 6.82
CA ASP A 61 11.45 -14.21 7.63
C ASP A 61 10.77 -15.51 7.14
N GLY A 62 11.27 -16.13 6.07
CA GLY A 62 10.71 -17.34 5.47
C GLY A 62 9.60 -17.09 4.45
N SER A 63 9.28 -15.83 4.13
CA SER A 63 8.38 -15.52 3.01
C SER A 63 8.98 -15.99 1.69
N VAL A 64 8.14 -16.53 0.80
CA VAL A 64 8.56 -17.00 -0.52
C VAL A 64 7.73 -16.31 -1.58
N LEU A 65 8.37 -15.76 -2.62
CA LEU A 65 7.73 -15.03 -3.70
C LEU A 65 8.23 -15.53 -5.05
N VAL A 66 7.32 -15.77 -5.98
CA VAL A 66 7.64 -16.10 -7.37
C VAL A 66 7.15 -14.97 -8.26
N HIS A 67 8.04 -14.36 -9.02
CA HIS A 67 7.70 -13.32 -10.01
C HIS A 67 7.91 -13.82 -11.44
N ARG A 68 6.99 -13.41 -12.32
CA ARG A 68 7.15 -13.55 -13.77
C ARG A 68 8.00 -12.40 -14.31
N ARG A 69 8.34 -12.47 -15.59
CA ARG A 69 9.05 -11.40 -16.32
C ARG A 69 8.36 -10.03 -16.26
N VAL A 70 7.04 -9.99 -16.09
CA VAL A 70 6.23 -8.77 -16.08
C VAL A 70 5.23 -8.79 -14.92
N GLY A 71 4.81 -7.60 -14.48
CA GLY A 71 3.92 -7.41 -13.34
C GLY A 71 4.68 -7.16 -12.04
N TYR A 72 4.10 -6.31 -11.18
CA TYR A 72 4.72 -5.96 -9.89
C TYR A 72 4.37 -6.94 -8.78
N GLU A 73 3.27 -7.69 -8.90
CA GLU A 73 2.84 -8.67 -7.90
C GLU A 73 3.49 -10.04 -8.13
N PRO A 74 3.77 -10.82 -7.07
CA PRO A 74 4.18 -12.21 -7.19
C PRO A 74 3.02 -13.06 -7.73
N VAL A 75 3.30 -13.93 -8.70
CA VAL A 75 2.29 -14.86 -9.25
C VAL A 75 1.94 -15.99 -8.28
N ASN A 76 2.89 -16.39 -7.43
CA ASN A 76 2.67 -17.31 -6.31
C ASN A 76 3.50 -16.83 -5.13
N TRP A 77 2.99 -16.99 -3.92
CA TRP A 77 3.69 -16.58 -2.70
C TRP A 77 3.28 -17.40 -1.48
N GLN A 78 4.12 -17.34 -0.45
CA GLN A 78 3.86 -17.79 0.92
C GLN A 78 4.29 -16.68 1.90
N PRO A 79 3.52 -16.43 2.98
CA PRO A 79 3.86 -15.38 3.95
C PRO A 79 5.04 -15.78 4.83
N ALA A 80 5.42 -14.87 5.72
CA ALA A 80 6.42 -15.09 6.75
C ALA A 80 6.13 -16.33 7.62
N GLY A 81 7.19 -16.89 8.19
CA GLY A 81 7.15 -18.02 9.13
C GLY A 81 6.99 -19.39 8.47
N CYS A 82 7.15 -19.49 7.15
CA CYS A 82 7.09 -20.78 6.45
C CYS A 82 8.35 -21.62 6.66
N ILE A 83 8.17 -22.94 6.64
CA ILE A 83 9.26 -23.91 6.73
C ILE A 83 9.69 -24.25 5.33
N ILE A 84 10.96 -24.01 5.02
CA ILE A 84 11.52 -24.22 3.70
C ILE A 84 12.43 -25.45 3.73
N ARG A 85 12.22 -26.36 2.78
CA ARG A 85 13.05 -27.54 2.56
C ARG A 85 13.48 -27.58 1.11
N CYS A 86 14.74 -27.92 0.86
CA CYS A 86 15.28 -28.01 -0.48
C CYS A 86 16.08 -29.31 -0.67
N GLY A 87 15.99 -29.91 -1.85
CA GLY A 87 16.75 -31.10 -2.20
C GLY A 87 16.57 -31.49 -3.66
N VAL A 88 17.50 -32.30 -4.16
CA VAL A 88 17.46 -32.81 -5.54
C VAL A 88 16.80 -34.18 -5.55
N ARG A 89 15.87 -34.39 -6.50
CA ARG A 89 15.22 -35.68 -6.78
C ARG A 89 14.98 -35.81 -8.27
N ASP A 90 15.26 -36.98 -8.83
CA ASP A 90 15.04 -37.30 -10.25
C ASP A 90 15.65 -36.26 -11.21
N GLY A 91 16.84 -35.76 -10.88
CA GLY A 91 17.55 -34.75 -11.68
C GLY A 91 16.90 -33.36 -11.68
N LYS A 92 15.98 -33.09 -10.74
CA LYS A 92 15.36 -31.77 -10.52
C LYS A 92 15.69 -31.25 -9.13
N LEU A 93 15.80 -29.94 -8.99
CA LEU A 93 15.91 -29.30 -7.69
C LEU A 93 14.52 -28.89 -7.19
N LEU A 94 14.12 -29.43 -6.04
CA LEU A 94 12.83 -29.17 -5.42
C LEU A 94 13.02 -28.23 -4.24
N LEU A 95 12.23 -27.17 -4.19
CA LEU A 95 12.04 -26.33 -3.01
C LEU A 95 10.58 -26.42 -2.58
N LEU A 96 10.36 -26.78 -1.31
CA LEU A 96 9.05 -26.84 -0.69
C LEU A 96 8.98 -25.79 0.41
N SER A 97 8.02 -24.88 0.31
CA SER A 97 7.63 -23.96 1.38
C SER A 97 6.31 -24.43 1.99
N GLU A 98 6.33 -24.72 3.28
CA GLU A 98 5.17 -25.18 4.05
C GLU A 98 4.73 -24.11 5.06
N ARG A 99 3.48 -23.68 4.93
CA ARG A 99 2.79 -22.90 5.96
C ARG A 99 1.93 -23.83 6.79
N ARG A 100 2.03 -23.73 8.11
CA ARG A 100 1.28 -24.61 9.03
C ARG A 100 -0.18 -24.21 9.23
N ARG A 101 -0.47 -22.90 9.26
CA ARG A 101 -1.81 -22.37 9.59
C ARG A 101 -2.17 -21.16 8.72
N PRO A 102 -3.17 -21.28 7.83
CA PRO A 102 -3.71 -22.56 7.31
C PRO A 102 -2.60 -23.45 6.74
N LYS A 103 -2.88 -24.76 6.62
CA LYS A 103 -1.94 -25.69 6.01
C LYS A 103 -1.87 -25.44 4.51
N GLU A 104 -0.73 -24.98 4.02
CA GLU A 104 -0.51 -24.65 2.62
C GLU A 104 0.90 -25.09 2.18
N PHE A 105 1.03 -25.49 0.93
CA PHE A 105 2.27 -25.92 0.32
C PHE A 105 2.50 -25.13 -0.96
N LEU A 106 3.72 -24.62 -1.11
CA LEU A 106 4.23 -24.08 -2.36
C LEU A 106 5.46 -24.88 -2.76
N LYS A 107 5.35 -25.65 -3.85
CA LYS A 107 6.41 -26.48 -4.39
C LYS A 107 6.94 -25.84 -5.66
N VAL A 108 8.23 -25.58 -5.69
CA VAL A 108 8.96 -25.05 -6.84
C VAL A 108 9.90 -26.14 -7.34
N VAL A 109 9.84 -26.45 -8.63
CA VAL A 109 10.64 -27.52 -9.25
C VAL A 109 11.49 -26.93 -10.36
N PHE A 110 12.80 -26.83 -10.10
CA PHE A 110 13.77 -26.28 -11.03
C PHE A 110 14.27 -27.33 -12.02
N ASP A 111 14.18 -26.95 -13.29
CA ASP A 111 14.87 -27.60 -14.40
C ASP A 111 16.28 -27.05 -14.55
N LYS A 112 16.43 -25.72 -14.42
CA LYS A 112 17.71 -25.03 -14.51
C LYS A 112 17.74 -23.85 -13.54
N VAL A 113 18.90 -23.65 -12.91
CA VAL A 113 19.21 -22.43 -12.15
C VAL A 113 20.21 -21.64 -12.98
N TYR A 114 19.90 -20.39 -13.31
CA TYR A 114 20.79 -19.51 -14.07
C TYR A 114 21.63 -18.63 -13.15
N LEU A 115 21.02 -18.17 -12.06
CA LEU A 115 21.66 -17.35 -11.06
C LEU A 115 21.04 -17.66 -9.71
N ILE A 116 21.87 -17.78 -8.68
CA ILE A 116 21.43 -17.78 -7.29
C ILE A 116 22.35 -16.91 -6.47
N THR A 117 21.77 -16.08 -5.60
CA THR A 117 22.51 -15.23 -4.67
C THR A 117 21.90 -15.33 -3.28
N SER A 118 22.74 -15.15 -2.26
CA SER A 118 22.29 -15.01 -0.89
C SER A 118 23.09 -13.94 -0.13
N THR A 119 22.36 -13.11 0.62
CA THR A 119 22.91 -12.04 1.46
C THR A 119 22.03 -11.81 2.68
N SER A 120 22.58 -11.17 3.70
CA SER A 120 21.77 -10.58 4.77
C SER A 120 21.43 -9.13 4.44
N LEU A 121 20.23 -8.69 4.80
CA LEU A 121 19.83 -7.29 4.72
C LEU A 121 19.82 -6.66 6.13
N VAL A 122 20.08 -5.37 6.19
CA VAL A 122 19.92 -4.56 7.40
C VAL A 122 18.89 -3.48 7.08
N ASP A 123 17.75 -3.53 7.76
CA ASP A 123 16.64 -2.58 7.57
C ASP A 123 16.13 -2.12 8.95
N GLU A 124 16.75 -1.07 9.47
CA GLU A 124 16.46 -0.51 10.80
C GLU A 124 15.53 0.71 10.73
N ALA A 125 15.27 1.21 9.52
CA ALA A 125 14.41 2.35 9.32
C ALA A 125 12.95 1.99 9.64
N ARG A 126 12.22 2.90 10.29
CA ARG A 126 10.78 2.75 10.42
C ARG A 126 10.11 3.11 9.11
N PHE A 127 9.24 2.23 8.64
CA PHE A 127 8.36 2.54 7.52
C PHE A 127 7.27 3.51 8.00
N GLU A 128 7.43 4.80 7.68
CA GLU A 128 6.47 5.85 8.02
C GLU A 128 5.43 5.96 6.91
N ILE A 129 4.20 5.56 7.20
CA ILE A 129 3.04 5.73 6.32
C ILE A 129 2.42 7.08 6.67
N GLY A 130 2.21 7.95 5.67
CA GLY A 130 1.47 9.21 5.87
C GLY A 130 0.07 8.96 6.46
N PRO A 131 -0.60 9.99 7.02
CA PRO A 131 -1.73 9.78 7.91
C PRO A 131 -2.85 8.95 7.27
N VAL A 132 -3.32 7.95 8.01
CA VAL A 132 -4.44 7.08 7.61
C VAL A 132 -5.73 7.91 7.58
N GLU A 133 -6.76 7.47 6.84
CA GLU A 133 -8.01 8.22 6.69
C GLU A 133 -8.60 8.74 8.01
N ASN A 134 -8.58 7.93 9.08
CA ASN A 134 -9.08 8.37 10.38
C ASN A 134 -8.27 9.51 11.00
N GLU A 135 -6.94 9.47 10.87
CA GLU A 135 -6.04 10.50 11.41
C GLU A 135 -6.25 11.84 10.69
N PHE A 136 -6.60 11.82 9.40
CA PHE A 136 -6.96 13.04 8.67
C PHE A 136 -8.21 13.74 9.26
N TYR A 137 -9.23 12.97 9.62
CA TYR A 137 -10.41 13.52 10.29
C TYR A 137 -10.10 13.97 11.72
N ASP A 138 -9.23 13.25 12.44
CA ASP A 138 -8.80 13.65 13.79
C ASP A 138 -8.01 14.96 13.77
N LEU A 139 -7.17 15.17 12.76
CA LEU A 139 -6.48 16.45 12.55
C LEU A 139 -7.46 17.59 12.29
N LEU A 140 -8.46 17.40 11.44
CA LEU A 140 -9.49 18.42 11.20
C LEU A 140 -10.34 18.71 12.44
N MET A 141 -10.56 17.72 13.31
CA MET A 141 -11.20 17.92 14.61
C MET A 141 -10.32 18.71 15.59
N ALA A 142 -9.02 18.40 15.64
CA ALA A 142 -8.07 19.08 16.49
C ALA A 142 -7.75 20.50 16.01
N HIS A 143 -7.80 20.72 14.69
CA HIS A 143 -7.46 21.97 14.01
C HIS A 143 -8.58 22.44 13.06
N PRO A 144 -9.79 22.77 13.57
CA PRO A 144 -10.93 23.19 12.76
C PRO A 144 -10.69 24.50 12.00
N GLU A 145 -9.71 25.31 12.40
CA GLU A 145 -9.26 26.53 11.70
C GLU A 145 -8.81 26.26 10.25
N TYR A 146 -8.40 25.03 9.93
CA TYR A 146 -8.09 24.63 8.55
C TYR A 146 -9.33 24.50 7.66
N ILE A 147 -10.53 24.52 8.25
CA ILE A 147 -11.81 24.59 7.54
C ILE A 147 -12.31 26.03 7.51
N GLU A 148 -12.49 26.63 8.69
CA GLU A 148 -13.01 27.99 8.85
C GLU A 148 -12.60 28.55 10.21
N GLU A 149 -12.14 29.81 10.25
CA GLU A 149 -11.75 30.49 11.49
C GLU A 149 -12.92 30.57 12.49
N GLY A 150 -12.67 30.23 13.75
CA GLY A 150 -13.68 30.21 14.81
C GLY A 150 -14.71 29.08 14.71
N LEU A 151 -14.55 28.11 13.80
CA LEU A 151 -15.35 26.90 13.73
C LEU A 151 -15.09 26.00 14.95
N ARG A 152 -16.17 25.46 15.54
CA ARG A 152 -16.09 24.45 16.60
C ARG A 152 -16.80 23.17 16.15
N ILE A 153 -16.06 22.08 16.00
CA ILE A 153 -16.64 20.78 15.68
C ILE A 153 -17.27 20.19 16.95
N VAL A 154 -18.55 19.86 16.87
CA VAL A 154 -19.34 19.32 17.99
C VAL A 154 -19.37 17.80 17.94
N SER A 155 -19.37 17.20 16.75
CA SER A 155 -19.29 15.74 16.61
C SER A 155 -18.75 15.31 15.25
N ARG A 156 -18.02 14.20 15.27
CA ARG A 156 -17.66 13.40 14.11
C ARG A 156 -18.75 12.36 13.87
N GLN A 157 -19.21 12.25 12.63
CA GLN A 157 -20.11 11.17 12.21
C GLN A 157 -21.41 11.05 13.04
N LYS A 158 -22.09 12.16 13.28
CA LYS A 158 -23.40 12.14 13.94
C LYS A 158 -24.46 11.56 13.00
N SER A 159 -25.02 10.41 13.36
CA SER A 159 -26.07 9.77 12.57
C SER A 159 -27.28 10.69 12.35
N MET A 160 -27.71 10.82 11.10
CA MET A 160 -28.89 11.56 10.70
C MET A 160 -29.80 10.69 9.80
N PRO A 161 -31.11 11.00 9.68
CA PRO A 161 -32.01 10.21 8.85
C PRO A 161 -31.60 10.09 7.38
N SER A 162 -30.80 11.03 6.87
CA SER A 162 -30.29 11.09 5.49
C SER A 162 -28.91 10.47 5.31
N GLY A 163 -28.33 9.89 6.37
CA GLY A 163 -26.98 9.34 6.42
C GLY A 163 -26.08 10.06 7.43
N ILE A 164 -24.78 9.80 7.36
CA ILE A 164 -23.80 10.26 8.35
C ILE A 164 -22.89 11.31 7.69
N PRO A 165 -23.03 12.61 8.01
CA PRO A 165 -22.08 13.62 7.57
C PRO A 165 -20.73 13.42 8.27
N ASP A 166 -19.64 13.89 7.66
CA ASP A 166 -18.30 13.78 8.25
C ASP A 166 -18.22 14.52 9.59
N PHE A 167 -18.65 15.80 9.61
CA PHE A 167 -18.70 16.60 10.83
C PHE A 167 -19.99 17.41 10.98
N THR A 168 -20.35 17.67 12.23
CA THR A 168 -21.27 18.75 12.58
C THR A 168 -20.66 19.66 13.64
N GLY A 169 -20.98 20.95 13.59
CA GLY A 169 -20.35 21.95 14.43
C GLY A 169 -21.14 23.24 14.56
N LYS A 170 -20.48 24.27 15.07
CA LYS A 170 -20.97 25.65 15.11
C LYS A 170 -19.92 26.60 14.57
N ASP A 171 -20.35 27.58 13.77
CA ASP A 171 -19.48 28.67 13.32
C ASP A 171 -19.23 29.69 14.44
N SER A 172 -18.41 30.71 14.15
CA SER A 172 -18.08 31.79 15.10
C SER A 172 -19.28 32.63 15.55
N LYS A 173 -20.41 32.56 14.83
CA LYS A 173 -21.68 33.23 15.18
C LYS A 173 -22.66 32.31 15.90
N GLY A 174 -22.28 31.05 16.14
CA GLY A 174 -23.11 30.05 16.81
C GLY A 174 -24.11 29.33 15.91
N ASN A 175 -24.09 29.55 14.58
CA ASN A 175 -24.97 28.85 13.66
C ASN A 175 -24.52 27.39 13.52
N TYR A 176 -25.48 26.46 13.38
CA TYR A 176 -25.14 25.07 13.15
C TYR A 176 -24.58 24.85 11.74
N VAL A 177 -23.53 24.03 11.67
CA VAL A 177 -22.80 23.72 10.44
C VAL A 177 -22.77 22.22 10.21
N ILE A 178 -23.04 21.80 8.98
CA ILE A 178 -22.82 20.43 8.48
C ILE A 178 -21.66 20.50 7.49
N ILE A 179 -20.68 19.63 7.65
CA ILE A 179 -19.45 19.63 6.86
C ILE A 179 -19.29 18.27 6.19
N GLU A 180 -19.13 18.31 4.88
CA GLU A 180 -18.73 17.15 4.06
C GLU A 180 -17.28 17.37 3.61
N VAL A 181 -16.43 16.38 3.81
CA VAL A 181 -14.99 16.45 3.55
C VAL A 181 -14.62 15.47 2.45
N LYS A 182 -13.80 15.92 1.50
CA LYS A 182 -13.18 15.08 0.48
C LYS A 182 -11.67 15.29 0.49
N ARG A 183 -10.90 14.20 0.48
CA ARG A 183 -9.42 14.24 0.34
C ARG A 183 -8.95 14.43 -1.11
N SER A 184 -9.87 14.40 -2.06
CA SER A 184 -9.62 14.60 -3.49
C SER A 184 -10.55 15.68 -4.04
N MET A 185 -10.38 16.01 -5.32
CA MET A 185 -11.22 17.00 -5.98
C MET A 185 -12.71 16.67 -5.84
N ALA A 186 -13.50 17.62 -5.34
CA ALA A 186 -14.93 17.46 -5.16
C ALA A 186 -15.70 17.54 -6.50
N GLY A 187 -16.52 16.53 -6.73
CA GLY A 187 -17.41 16.40 -7.88
C GLY A 187 -18.85 16.79 -7.57
N VAL A 188 -19.72 16.69 -8.56
CA VAL A 188 -21.17 16.97 -8.40
C VAL A 188 -21.80 16.04 -7.35
N ASP A 189 -21.33 14.79 -7.24
CA ASP A 189 -21.87 13.84 -6.26
C ASP A 189 -21.55 14.24 -4.82
N SER A 190 -20.43 14.92 -4.58
CA SER A 190 -20.10 15.48 -3.26
C SER A 190 -21.11 16.58 -2.86
N VAL A 191 -21.53 17.40 -3.82
CA VAL A 191 -22.57 18.42 -3.60
C VAL A 191 -23.93 17.78 -3.34
N LYS A 192 -24.29 16.72 -4.08
CA LYS A 192 -25.53 15.96 -3.85
C LYS A 192 -25.52 15.32 -2.46
N GLN A 193 -24.38 14.80 -2.02
CA GLN A 193 -24.24 14.20 -0.69
C GLN A 193 -24.50 15.23 0.41
N LEU A 194 -23.86 16.40 0.35
CA LEU A 194 -24.13 17.51 1.28
C LEU A 194 -25.60 17.98 1.21
N ASP A 195 -26.18 18.11 0.02
CA ASP A 195 -27.58 18.48 -0.18
C ASP A 195 -28.57 17.51 0.48
N ARG A 196 -28.27 16.20 0.49
CA ARG A 196 -29.09 15.21 1.19
C ARG A 196 -29.13 15.49 2.69
N TYR A 197 -27.98 15.81 3.29
CA TYR A 197 -27.89 16.11 4.72
C TYR A 197 -28.59 17.41 5.09
N MET A 198 -28.43 18.44 4.26
CA MET A 198 -29.04 19.75 4.46
C MET A 198 -30.57 19.68 4.37
N LYS A 199 -31.12 18.96 3.40
CA LYS A 199 -32.58 18.82 3.21
C LYS A 199 -33.28 18.03 4.31
N SER A 200 -32.57 17.17 5.04
CA SER A 200 -33.17 16.39 6.12
C SER A 200 -33.23 17.14 7.46
N GLN A 201 -32.63 18.33 7.56
CA GLN A 201 -32.65 19.10 8.80
C GLN A 201 -33.87 19.99 8.89
N ARG A 202 -34.44 20.07 10.10
CA ARG A 202 -35.43 21.10 10.46
C ARG A 202 -34.68 22.24 11.16
N GLY A 203 -34.55 23.38 10.50
CA GLY A 203 -33.88 24.58 11.03
C GLY A 203 -32.85 25.18 10.06
N HIS A 204 -32.24 26.30 10.46
CA HIS A 204 -31.23 26.98 9.66
C HIS A 204 -29.84 26.38 9.91
N PHE A 205 -29.31 25.66 8.93
CA PHE A 205 -27.95 25.11 8.94
C PHE A 205 -27.13 25.76 7.82
N ARG A 206 -25.81 25.87 8.03
CA ARG A 206 -24.84 26.13 6.95
C ARG A 206 -24.25 24.81 6.48
N GLY A 207 -24.22 24.60 5.16
CA GLY A 207 -23.56 23.46 4.55
C GLY A 207 -22.19 23.86 4.03
N ILE A 208 -21.13 23.16 4.45
CA ILE A 208 -19.76 23.39 3.97
C ILE A 208 -19.26 22.14 3.27
N LEU A 209 -18.75 22.30 2.05
CA LEU A 209 -18.00 21.26 1.33
C LEU A 209 -16.51 21.60 1.40
N CYS A 210 -15.74 20.74 2.06
CA CYS A 210 -14.30 20.88 2.24
C CYS A 210 -13.55 19.94 1.30
N ALA A 211 -12.69 20.47 0.42
CA ALA A 211 -11.86 19.65 -0.46
C ALA A 211 -10.61 20.39 -0.97
N PRO A 212 -9.56 19.70 -1.45
CA PRO A 212 -8.40 20.34 -2.07
C PRO A 212 -8.73 21.16 -3.32
N SER A 213 -9.78 20.77 -4.03
CA SER A 213 -10.28 21.48 -5.21
C SER A 213 -11.73 21.04 -5.47
N ILE A 214 -12.42 21.77 -6.36
CA ILE A 214 -13.79 21.49 -6.76
C ILE A 214 -13.93 21.69 -8.27
N THR A 215 -14.69 20.82 -8.94
CA THR A 215 -14.98 20.98 -10.37
C THR A 215 -15.87 22.21 -10.62
N LYS A 216 -15.76 22.84 -11.80
CA LYS A 216 -16.56 24.03 -12.18
C LYS A 216 -18.07 23.77 -12.04
N SER A 217 -18.53 22.62 -12.54
CA SER A 217 -19.94 22.22 -12.49
C SER A 217 -20.42 22.03 -11.04
N ALA A 218 -19.62 21.38 -10.19
CA ALA A 218 -19.95 21.22 -8.78
C ALA A 218 -20.02 22.57 -8.05
N LEU A 219 -19.07 23.48 -8.29
CA LEU A 219 -19.07 24.80 -7.67
C LEU A 219 -20.30 25.63 -8.05
N LEU A 220 -20.75 25.58 -9.32
CA LEU A 220 -21.98 26.24 -9.77
C LEU A 220 -23.20 25.70 -9.02
N ILE A 221 -23.33 24.39 -8.89
CA ILE A 221 -24.45 23.75 -8.18
C ILE A 221 -24.40 24.06 -6.69
N LEU A 222 -23.22 24.01 -6.08
CA LEU A 222 -23.00 24.33 -4.67
C LEU A 222 -23.46 25.77 -4.34
N LYS A 223 -23.02 26.73 -5.15
CA LYS A 223 -23.43 28.15 -5.02
C LYS A 223 -24.93 28.34 -5.23
N LYS A 224 -25.53 27.69 -6.25
CA LYS A 224 -26.98 27.74 -6.49
C LYS A 224 -27.79 27.23 -5.30
N LYS A 225 -27.23 26.30 -4.52
CA LYS A 225 -27.84 25.76 -3.29
C LYS A 225 -27.57 26.59 -2.03
N GLY A 226 -26.73 27.63 -2.12
CA GLY A 226 -26.36 28.46 -0.97
C GLY A 226 -25.40 27.76 0.00
N TYR A 227 -24.58 26.81 -0.46
CA TYR A 227 -23.58 26.13 0.36
C TYR A 227 -22.19 26.74 0.14
N ASP A 228 -21.34 26.62 1.14
CA ASP A 228 -19.99 27.15 1.15
C ASP A 228 -18.98 26.10 0.66
N PHE A 229 -17.93 26.56 -0.03
CA PHE A 229 -16.76 25.75 -0.34
C PHE A 229 -15.58 26.23 0.49
N ARG A 230 -14.89 25.30 1.17
CA ARG A 230 -13.62 25.57 1.86
C ARG A 230 -12.52 24.72 1.25
N ARG A 231 -11.46 25.38 0.80
CA ARG A 231 -10.33 24.69 0.19
C ARG A 231 -9.45 24.11 1.29
N LEU A 232 -9.28 22.80 1.30
CA LEU A 232 -8.36 22.15 2.23
C LEU A 232 -6.93 22.18 1.67
N ASN A 233 -6.00 22.74 2.45
CA ASN A 233 -4.58 22.63 2.15
C ASN A 233 -4.03 21.33 2.77
N LEU A 234 -4.09 20.24 2.00
CA LEU A 234 -3.60 18.94 2.46
C LEU A 234 -2.12 18.97 2.83
N LYS A 235 -1.29 19.76 2.14
CA LYS A 235 0.14 19.87 2.47
C LYS A 235 0.34 20.47 3.85
N ALA A 236 -0.42 21.52 4.18
CA ALA A 236 -0.37 22.15 5.49
C ALA A 236 -0.93 21.24 6.60
N LEU A 237 -2.00 20.48 6.33
CA LEU A 237 -2.54 19.49 7.27
C LEU A 237 -1.56 18.33 7.50
N SER A 238 -0.98 17.78 6.44
CA SER A 238 0.01 16.70 6.55
C SER A 238 1.30 17.14 7.25
N SER A 239 1.68 18.42 7.14
CA SER A 239 2.86 18.93 7.86
C SER A 239 2.69 18.96 9.39
N LEU A 240 1.45 18.98 9.89
CA LEU A 240 1.16 18.88 11.33
C LEU A 240 1.49 17.50 11.91
N VAL A 241 1.54 16.46 11.07
CA VAL A 241 1.80 15.07 11.46
C VAL A 241 3.30 14.75 11.47
N ALA A 242 4.16 15.75 11.21
CA ALA A 242 5.58 15.58 10.91
C ALA A 242 5.81 14.79 9.61
N PHE A 243 5.80 15.52 8.49
CA PHE A 243 6.53 15.12 7.28
C PHE A 243 7.26 16.35 6.74
N LYS A 244 8.59 16.38 6.83
CA LYS A 244 9.39 17.38 6.12
C LYS A 244 9.25 17.13 4.60
N PRO A 245 8.88 18.12 3.77
CA PRO A 245 8.69 17.89 2.35
C PRO A 245 9.99 17.55 1.62
N TYR A 246 9.87 16.52 0.80
CA TYR A 246 10.83 15.88 -0.10
C TYR A 246 11.07 16.68 -1.41
N GLU A 247 10.88 18.01 -1.43
CA GLU A 247 10.51 18.70 -2.69
C GLU A 247 11.58 19.54 -3.42
N GLU A 248 12.81 19.77 -2.95
CA GLU A 248 13.69 20.75 -3.64
C GLU A 248 14.82 20.19 -4.51
N THR A 249 15.03 18.87 -4.59
CA THR A 249 16.27 18.31 -5.19
C THR A 249 16.07 17.30 -6.32
N LEU A 250 14.93 16.60 -6.40
CA LEU A 250 14.73 15.55 -7.43
C LEU A 250 14.48 16.14 -8.83
N ASP A 251 13.73 17.25 -8.92
CA ASP A 251 13.44 17.93 -10.19
C ASP A 251 14.73 18.40 -10.88
N ARG A 252 15.70 18.88 -10.08
CA ARG A 252 17.00 19.31 -10.61
C ARG A 252 17.86 18.15 -11.15
N HIS A 253 17.74 16.96 -10.56
CA HIS A 253 18.50 15.78 -10.99
C HIS A 253 17.87 15.04 -12.18
N LEU A 254 16.55 15.11 -12.38
CA LEU A 254 15.91 14.55 -13.57
C LEU A 254 16.01 15.48 -14.79
N GLU A 255 16.21 16.79 -14.56
CA GLU A 255 16.42 17.78 -15.63
C GLU A 255 17.88 17.84 -16.14
N GLU A 256 18.88 17.51 -15.31
CA GLU A 256 20.30 17.65 -15.67
C GLU A 256 20.99 16.35 -16.14
N GLY A 257 20.33 15.18 -16.17
CA GLY A 257 20.99 13.94 -16.57
C GLY A 257 20.08 12.82 -17.07
N GLY A 258 20.03 12.62 -18.39
CA GLY A 258 19.42 11.41 -18.95
C GLY A 258 19.25 11.37 -20.47
N SER A 259 20.27 11.82 -21.20
CA SER A 259 20.52 11.50 -22.62
C SER A 259 20.66 10.01 -22.89
#